data_AF-A0A3M1S4Z6-F1
#
_entry.id   AF-A0A3M1S4Z6-F1
#
_cell.length_a   1.000
_cell.length_b   1.000
_cell.length_c   1.000
_cell.angle_alpha   90.00
_cell.angle_beta   90.00
_cell.angle_gamma   90.00
#
_symmetry.space_group_name_H-M   'P 1'
#
loop_
_entity.id
_entity.type
_entity.pdbx_description
1 polymer ?
#
loop_
_entity_poly.entity_id
_entity_poly.type
_entity_poly.pdbx_seq_one_letter_code
_entity_poly.pdbx_strand_id
1 'polypeptide(L)'
;MKRIFLFLASVIILQSGTLAQQKSDLIALIPNSQDIILLNTNRILNEMLPQVFENDKNQLPQINQKITEIKSISGIDLYQIQQVAIGAQISKTQNPETIILLQTNQQAQDIISSLKIFFSGKYREETVNDQKLYIISTKELLEKAKKDKTTQSILNFLLGELGEKSDEMAITMISSNVLAIGSVSSVKLTLTQKSQDKKISNLKIQSNALAAIQLK
;
A
#
# COMPACT_ATOMS: atom_id res chain seq x y z
N MET A 1 21.50 5.74 5.01
CA MET A 1 20.25 4.94 4.96
C MET A 1 18.96 5.77 4.86
N LYS A 2 18.79 6.92 5.54
CA LYS A 2 17.59 7.79 5.38
C LYS A 2 17.32 8.30 3.95
N ARG A 3 18.33 8.35 3.07
CA ARG A 3 18.20 8.86 1.69
C ARG A 3 17.63 7.85 0.68
N ILE A 4 17.71 6.55 0.95
CA ILE A 4 17.19 5.49 0.06
C ILE A 4 15.66 5.43 0.14
N PHE A 5 15.09 5.60 1.33
CA PHE A 5 13.64 5.68 1.54
C PHE A 5 13.03 6.99 1.02
N LEU A 6 13.79 8.09 1.08
CA LEU A 6 13.39 9.38 0.54
C LEU A 6 13.33 9.40 -1.00
N PHE A 7 14.06 8.50 -1.67
CA PHE A 7 14.05 8.41 -3.14
C PHE A 7 12.82 7.68 -3.70
N LEU A 8 12.28 6.68 -2.98
CA LEU A 8 10.97 6.12 -3.33
C LEU A 8 9.83 7.13 -3.13
N ALA A 9 10.01 8.13 -2.25
CA ALA A 9 9.04 9.20 -2.03
C ALA A 9 9.22 10.41 -2.97
N SER A 10 10.37 10.58 -3.64
CA SER A 10 10.69 11.81 -4.39
C SER A 10 10.39 11.78 -5.90
N VAL A 11 9.92 10.66 -6.45
CA VAL A 11 9.47 10.62 -7.86
C VAL A 11 7.97 10.92 -7.94
N ILE A 12 7.57 12.11 -7.48
CA ILE A 12 6.24 12.67 -7.76
C ILE A 12 6.44 13.75 -8.80
N ILE A 13 6.54 13.36 -10.08
CA ILE A 13 6.43 14.33 -11.17
C ILE A 13 4.96 14.46 -11.52
N LEU A 14 4.39 15.62 -11.19
CA LEU A 14 3.08 16.06 -11.63
C LEU A 14 3.07 16.14 -13.16
N GLN A 15 2.38 15.20 -13.81
CA GLN A 15 1.98 15.37 -15.21
C GLN A 15 0.48 15.13 -15.34
N SER A 16 -0.25 16.21 -15.56
CA SER A 16 -1.62 16.22 -16.09
C SER A 16 -1.57 15.89 -17.59
N GLY A 17 -1.11 14.69 -17.94
CA GLY A 17 -1.05 14.21 -19.32
C GLY A 17 -2.21 13.25 -19.59
N THR A 18 -3.09 13.62 -20.50
CA THR A 18 -4.17 12.78 -21.04
C THR A 18 -3.59 11.53 -21.73
N LEU A 19 -3.35 10.48 -20.94
CA LEU A 19 -3.19 9.11 -21.42
C LEU A 19 -4.45 8.36 -21.04
N ALA A 20 -5.00 7.60 -21.99
CA ALA A 20 -6.22 6.81 -21.84
C ALA A 20 -6.29 6.23 -20.43
N GLN A 21 -7.23 6.79 -19.67
CA GLN A 21 -7.37 6.57 -18.25
C GLN A 21 -7.70 5.10 -18.06
N GLN A 22 -6.70 4.28 -17.76
CA GLN A 22 -6.94 2.95 -17.20
C GLN A 22 -7.51 3.23 -15.81
N LYS A 23 -8.81 3.53 -15.76
CA LYS A 23 -9.60 3.71 -14.54
C LYS A 23 -9.46 2.38 -13.82
N SER A 24 -8.50 2.32 -12.89
CA SER A 24 -8.29 1.15 -12.07
C SER A 24 -9.56 0.94 -11.26
N ASP A 25 -10.12 -0.27 -11.30
CA ASP A 25 -11.27 -0.65 -10.49
C ASP A 25 -11.01 -0.41 -8.99
N LEU A 26 -9.73 -0.39 -8.57
CA LEU A 26 -9.34 -0.03 -7.21
C LEU A 26 -9.79 1.38 -6.81
N ILE A 27 -9.76 2.36 -7.72
CA ILE A 27 -10.15 3.74 -7.39
C ILE A 27 -11.62 3.81 -6.97
N ALA A 28 -12.47 2.99 -7.59
CA ALA A 28 -13.90 2.95 -7.29
C ALA A 28 -14.20 2.29 -5.93
N LEU A 29 -13.26 1.49 -5.42
CA LEU A 29 -13.36 0.79 -4.13
C LEU A 29 -12.87 1.63 -2.95
N ILE A 30 -12.00 2.63 -3.16
CA ILE A 30 -11.56 3.51 -2.08
C ILE A 30 -12.80 4.24 -1.52
N PRO A 31 -13.00 4.42 -0.21
CA PRO A 31 -14.12 5.17 0.35
C PRO A 31 -13.75 6.62 0.65
N ASN A 32 -14.62 7.58 0.30
CA ASN A 32 -14.61 8.99 0.74
C ASN A 32 -13.25 9.76 0.74
N SER A 33 -12.22 9.30 0.03
CA SER A 33 -10.90 9.96 -0.01
C SER A 33 -10.90 11.20 -0.88
N GLN A 34 -10.20 12.24 -0.41
CA GLN A 34 -10.00 13.50 -1.12
C GLN A 34 -8.77 13.44 -2.03
N ASP A 35 -7.73 12.73 -1.57
CA ASP A 35 -6.51 12.48 -2.30
C ASP A 35 -6.37 10.98 -2.57
N ILE A 36 -6.11 10.63 -3.82
CA ILE A 36 -5.88 9.24 -4.24
C ILE A 36 -4.57 9.17 -5.03
N ILE A 37 -3.71 8.25 -4.62
CA ILE A 37 -2.48 7.88 -5.32
C ILE A 37 -2.68 6.49 -5.92
N LEU A 38 -2.48 6.35 -7.23
CA LEU A 38 -2.45 5.06 -7.91
C LEU A 38 -1.02 4.76 -8.39
N LEU A 39 -0.50 3.62 -7.97
CA LEU A 39 0.82 3.12 -8.32
C LEU A 39 0.69 1.83 -9.14
N ASN A 40 1.39 1.78 -10.27
CA ASN A 40 1.60 0.53 -11.02
C ASN A 40 2.90 -0.11 -10.56
N THR A 41 2.80 -0.98 -9.54
CA THR A 41 3.98 -1.57 -8.88
C THR A 41 4.78 -2.46 -9.82
N ASN A 42 4.10 -3.20 -10.71
CA ASN A 42 4.77 -4.03 -11.72
C ASN A 42 5.70 -3.17 -12.60
N ARG A 43 5.19 -2.05 -13.12
CA ARG A 43 6.00 -1.13 -13.92
C ARG A 43 7.14 -0.49 -13.12
N ILE A 44 6.87 -0.07 -11.89
CA ILE A 44 7.88 0.55 -11.03
C ILE A 44 9.03 -0.43 -10.77
N LEU A 45 8.73 -1.66 -10.38
CA LEU A 45 9.75 -2.63 -9.99
C LEU A 45 10.46 -3.28 -11.17
N ASN A 46 9.76 -3.56 -12.26
CA ASN A 46 10.33 -4.30 -13.39
C ASN A 46 10.91 -3.41 -14.49
N GLU A 47 10.40 -2.19 -14.66
CA GLU A 47 10.89 -1.27 -15.70
C GLU A 47 11.71 -0.13 -15.10
N MET A 48 11.16 0.59 -14.12
CA MET A 48 11.79 1.83 -13.63
C MET A 48 12.96 1.57 -12.69
N LEU A 49 12.81 0.64 -11.75
CA LEU A 49 13.82 0.35 -10.74
C LEU A 49 15.16 -0.07 -11.36
N PRO A 50 15.22 -1.00 -12.33
CA PRO A 50 16.48 -1.36 -12.97
C PRO A 50 17.12 -0.19 -13.72
N GLN A 51 16.32 0.65 -14.39
CA GLN A 51 16.81 1.82 -15.12
C GLN A 51 17.38 2.90 -14.19
N VAL A 52 16.69 3.20 -13.09
CA VAL A 52 17.15 4.21 -12.11
C VAL A 52 18.49 3.80 -11.48
N PHE A 53 18.70 2.51 -11.27
CA PHE A 53 19.91 1.97 -10.65
C PHE A 53 20.89 1.31 -11.63
N GLU A 54 20.73 1.55 -12.94
CA GLU A 54 21.61 0.96 -13.98
C GLU A 54 23.10 1.26 -13.70
N ASN A 55 23.37 2.46 -13.18
CA ASN A 55 24.72 2.93 -12.85
C ASN A 55 25.17 2.63 -11.42
N ASP A 56 24.31 2.06 -10.57
CA ASP A 56 24.63 1.74 -9.17
C ASP A 56 24.49 0.24 -8.91
N LYS A 57 25.57 -0.48 -9.24
CA LYS A 57 25.66 -1.96 -9.16
C LYS A 57 25.41 -2.52 -7.75
N ASN A 58 25.51 -1.70 -6.70
CA ASN A 58 25.36 -2.15 -5.32
C ASN A 58 23.94 -1.92 -4.77
N GLN A 59 23.17 -0.97 -5.32
CA GLN A 59 21.84 -0.65 -4.80
C GLN A 59 20.78 -1.65 -5.26
N LEU A 60 20.78 -2.04 -6.54
CA LEU A 60 19.75 -2.94 -7.07
C LEU A 60 19.72 -4.30 -6.32
N PRO A 61 20.86 -4.96 -6.03
CA PRO A 61 20.87 -6.17 -5.20
C PRO A 61 20.34 -5.94 -3.78
N GLN A 62 20.65 -4.80 -3.14
CA GLN A 62 20.17 -4.48 -1.80
C GLN A 62 18.64 -4.28 -1.77
N ILE A 63 18.08 -3.68 -2.82
CA ILE A 63 16.64 -3.50 -2.94
C ILE A 63 15.96 -4.85 -3.16
N ASN A 64 16.50 -5.71 -4.04
CA ASN A 64 16.00 -7.06 -4.26
C ASN A 64 16.05 -7.92 -2.99
N GLN A 65 17.12 -7.78 -2.19
CA GLN A 65 17.20 -8.42 -0.89
C GLN A 65 16.08 -7.94 0.04
N LYS A 66 15.83 -6.62 0.13
CA LYS A 66 14.72 -6.09 0.92
C LYS A 66 13.36 -6.59 0.45
N ILE A 67 13.12 -6.67 -0.85
CA ILE A 67 11.88 -7.24 -1.40
C ILE A 67 11.71 -8.70 -0.96
N THR A 68 12.78 -9.49 -1.01
CA THR A 68 12.78 -10.89 -0.57
C THR A 68 12.52 -11.02 0.94
N GLU A 69 13.12 -10.15 1.74
CA GLU A 69 12.90 -10.08 3.18
C GLU A 69 11.43 -9.74 3.50
N ILE A 70 10.84 -8.76 2.80
CA ILE A 70 9.41 -8.41 2.94
C ILE A 70 8.54 -9.64 2.66
N LYS A 71 8.81 -10.36 1.56
CA LYS A 71 8.07 -11.58 1.20
C LYS A 71 8.21 -12.66 2.27
N SER A 72 9.41 -12.89 2.79
CA SER A 72 9.67 -13.89 3.83
C SER A 72 8.89 -13.60 5.11
N ILE A 73 8.81 -12.32 5.51
CA ILE A 73 8.20 -11.90 6.77
C ILE A 73 6.68 -11.76 6.67
N SER A 74 6.20 -11.10 5.62
CA SER A 74 4.78 -10.72 5.46
C SER A 74 4.00 -11.68 4.56
N GLY A 75 4.68 -12.51 3.78
CA GLY A 75 4.09 -13.31 2.71
C GLY A 75 3.70 -12.51 1.46
N ILE A 76 3.92 -11.19 1.45
CA ILE A 76 3.59 -10.32 0.32
C ILE A 76 4.76 -10.29 -0.66
N ASP A 77 4.55 -10.84 -1.85
CA ASP A 77 5.50 -10.70 -2.95
C ASP A 77 5.22 -9.41 -3.74
N LEU A 78 6.12 -8.43 -3.60
CA LEU A 78 5.97 -7.12 -4.25
C LEU A 78 5.98 -7.22 -5.79
N TYR A 79 6.62 -8.24 -6.38
CA TYR A 79 6.59 -8.47 -7.82
C TYR A 79 5.25 -9.01 -8.32
N GLN A 80 4.43 -9.58 -7.43
CA GLN A 80 3.09 -10.06 -7.75
C GLN A 80 2.03 -8.95 -7.62
N ILE A 81 2.37 -7.81 -7.00
CA ILE A 81 1.48 -6.67 -6.90
C ILE A 81 1.40 -5.99 -8.27
N GLN A 82 0.19 -5.96 -8.83
CA GLN A 82 -0.08 -5.27 -10.09
C GLN A 82 -0.23 -3.78 -9.84
N GLN A 83 -1.09 -3.43 -8.89
CA GLN A 83 -1.45 -2.05 -8.60
C GLN A 83 -1.67 -1.84 -7.10
N VAL A 84 -1.34 -0.64 -6.63
CA VAL A 84 -1.65 -0.17 -5.28
C VAL A 84 -2.39 1.15 -5.41
N ALA A 85 -3.54 1.24 -4.76
CA ALA A 85 -4.29 2.48 -4.65
C ALA A 85 -4.29 2.92 -3.18
N ILE A 86 -3.79 4.12 -2.90
CA ILE A 86 -3.75 4.71 -1.56
C ILE A 86 -4.74 5.86 -1.55
N GLY A 87 -5.74 5.77 -0.68
CA GLY A 87 -6.72 6.81 -0.44
C GLY A 87 -6.49 7.46 0.91
N ALA A 88 -6.44 8.79 0.96
CA ALA A 88 -6.35 9.54 2.19
C ALA A 88 -7.54 10.51 2.32
N GLN A 89 -8.11 10.55 3.52
CA GLN A 89 -9.05 11.57 3.95
C GLN A 89 -8.40 12.40 5.03
N ILE A 90 -7.94 13.59 4.64
CA ILE A 90 -7.31 14.53 5.56
C ILE A 90 -8.40 15.47 6.08
N SER A 91 -8.64 15.42 7.39
CA SER A 91 -9.49 16.37 8.08
C SER A 91 -8.63 17.32 8.92
N LYS A 92 -9.03 18.59 9.01
CA LYS A 92 -8.36 19.56 9.90
C LYS A 92 -8.61 19.28 11.38
N THR A 93 -9.67 18.53 11.70
CA THR A 93 -10.18 18.35 13.07
C THR A 93 -10.18 16.89 13.53
N GLN A 94 -9.91 15.95 12.64
CA GLN A 94 -9.88 14.51 12.93
C GLN A 94 -8.54 13.92 12.48
N ASN A 95 -8.20 12.76 13.04
CA ASN A 95 -7.02 12.03 12.58
C ASN A 95 -7.19 11.69 11.09
N PRO A 96 -6.12 11.78 10.28
CA PRO A 96 -6.19 11.39 8.89
C PRO A 96 -6.59 9.92 8.80
N GLU A 97 -7.55 9.61 7.93
CA GLU A 97 -7.91 8.23 7.62
C GLU A 97 -7.25 7.82 6.31
N THR A 98 -6.54 6.70 6.34
CA THR A 98 -5.88 6.16 5.16
C THR A 98 -6.36 4.74 4.90
N ILE A 99 -6.51 4.43 3.62
CA ILE A 99 -6.70 3.08 3.11
C ILE A 99 -5.71 2.78 1.99
N ILE A 100 -5.24 1.55 1.96
CA ILE A 100 -4.41 0.98 0.93
C ILE A 100 -5.18 -0.20 0.35
N LEU A 101 -5.43 -0.16 -0.95
CA LEU A 101 -5.95 -1.27 -1.72
C LEU A 101 -4.84 -1.86 -2.56
N LEU A 102 -4.66 -3.18 -2.48
CA LEU A 102 -3.63 -3.91 -3.21
C LEU A 102 -4.30 -4.88 -4.17
N GLN A 103 -4.03 -4.75 -5.46
CA GLN A 103 -4.36 -5.74 -6.48
C GLN A 103 -3.12 -6.57 -6.80
N THR A 104 -3.25 -7.89 -6.72
CA THR A 104 -2.13 -8.82 -6.83
C THR A 104 -2.48 -10.04 -7.69
N ASN A 105 -1.47 -10.70 -8.27
CA ASN A 105 -1.60 -12.02 -8.89
C ASN A 105 -1.58 -13.16 -7.85
N GLN A 106 -1.16 -12.88 -6.63
CA GLN A 106 -1.21 -13.82 -5.50
C GLN A 106 -2.62 -13.87 -4.92
N GLN A 107 -3.04 -15.03 -4.42
CA GLN A 107 -4.33 -15.16 -3.75
C GLN A 107 -4.33 -14.32 -2.46
N ALA A 108 -5.31 -13.43 -2.31
CA ALA A 108 -5.47 -12.55 -1.16
C ALA A 108 -5.61 -13.33 0.15
N GLN A 109 -6.23 -14.50 0.11
CA GLN A 109 -6.35 -15.40 1.26
C GLN A 109 -5.00 -15.92 1.76
N ASP A 110 -4.04 -16.18 0.85
CA ASP A 110 -2.70 -16.64 1.22
C ASP A 110 -1.93 -15.52 1.92
N ILE A 111 -2.03 -14.30 1.40
CA ILE A 111 -1.45 -13.10 2.02
C ILE A 111 -2.02 -12.90 3.43
N ILE A 112 -3.34 -12.97 3.60
CA ILE A 112 -3.98 -12.86 4.92
C ILE A 112 -3.48 -13.96 5.86
N SER A 113 -3.32 -15.18 5.37
CA SER A 113 -2.83 -16.30 6.18
C SER A 113 -1.38 -16.06 6.65
N SER A 114 -0.52 -15.57 5.77
CA SER A 114 0.84 -15.15 6.13
C SER A 114 0.84 -13.99 7.12
N LEU A 115 -0.01 -13.00 6.94
CA LEU A 115 -0.16 -11.88 7.86
C LEU A 115 -0.64 -12.34 9.24
N LYS A 116 -1.57 -13.29 9.33
CA LYS A 116 -2.01 -13.89 10.61
C LYS A 116 -0.85 -14.55 11.36
N ILE A 117 0.03 -15.26 10.65
CA ILE A 117 1.26 -15.83 11.20
C ILE A 117 2.22 -14.72 11.64
N PHE A 118 2.39 -13.69 10.80
CA PHE A 118 3.20 -12.52 11.11
C PHE A 118 2.70 -11.76 12.34
N PHE A 119 1.39 -11.69 12.58
CA PHE A 119 0.83 -11.12 13.80
C PHE A 119 0.82 -12.10 14.98
N SER A 120 1.35 -13.31 14.79
CA SER A 120 1.44 -14.34 15.83
C SER A 120 0.08 -14.63 16.50
N GLY A 121 -1.00 -14.57 15.73
CA GLY A 121 -2.36 -14.76 16.22
C GLY A 121 -2.95 -13.57 16.99
N LYS A 122 -2.22 -12.46 17.14
CA LYS A 122 -2.68 -11.26 17.84
C LYS A 122 -3.54 -10.38 16.94
N TYR A 123 -4.74 -10.83 16.71
CA TYR A 123 -5.79 -10.09 16.01
C TYR A 123 -7.15 -10.54 16.54
N ARG A 124 -8.17 -9.70 16.35
CA ARG A 124 -9.56 -10.14 16.48
C ARG A 124 -10.20 -10.22 15.10
N GLU A 125 -11.16 -11.12 14.96
CA GLU A 125 -11.98 -11.22 13.76
C GLU A 125 -13.30 -10.48 14.01
N GLU A 126 -13.74 -9.69 13.04
CA GLU A 126 -15.08 -9.12 12.96
C GLU A 126 -15.68 -9.48 11.59
N THR A 127 -16.99 -9.65 11.50
CA THR A 127 -17.66 -9.90 10.22
C THR A 127 -18.43 -8.66 9.80
N VAL A 128 -18.21 -8.21 8.56
CA VAL A 128 -18.91 -7.07 7.95
C VAL A 128 -19.32 -7.45 6.54
N ASN A 129 -20.61 -7.43 6.23
CA ASN A 129 -21.16 -7.85 4.92
C ASN A 129 -20.64 -9.23 4.46
N ASP A 130 -20.68 -10.22 5.35
CA ASP A 130 -20.18 -11.60 5.12
C ASP A 130 -18.68 -11.71 4.82
N GLN A 131 -17.92 -10.62 4.95
CA GLN A 131 -16.47 -10.58 4.80
C GLN A 131 -15.80 -10.49 6.17
N LYS A 132 -14.73 -11.28 6.34
CA LYS A 132 -13.92 -11.28 7.56
C LYS A 132 -12.98 -10.08 7.58
N LEU A 133 -13.03 -9.34 8.66
CA LEU A 133 -12.16 -8.22 8.99
C LEU A 133 -11.19 -8.67 10.09
N TYR A 134 -9.90 -8.53 9.84
CA TYR A 134 -8.85 -8.84 10.82
C TYR A 134 -8.34 -7.53 11.42
N ILE A 135 -8.61 -7.31 12.71
CA ILE A 135 -8.26 -6.07 13.39
C ILE A 135 -7.08 -6.33 14.32
N ILE A 136 -6.03 -5.53 14.17
CA ILE A 136 -4.74 -5.69 14.85
C ILE A 136 -4.42 -4.40 15.62
N SER A 137 -3.91 -4.55 16.84
CA SER A 137 -3.42 -3.42 17.65
C SER A 137 -2.09 -2.90 17.09
N THR A 138 -2.04 -1.62 16.73
CA THR A 138 -0.81 -0.99 16.21
C THR A 138 0.28 -0.91 17.27
N LYS A 139 -0.10 -0.76 18.54
CA LYS A 139 0.81 -0.79 19.70
C LYS A 139 1.56 -2.12 19.77
N GLU A 140 0.86 -3.24 19.60
CA GLU A 140 1.49 -4.56 19.63
C GLU A 140 2.43 -4.78 18.43
N LEU A 141 2.09 -4.22 17.27
CA LEU A 141 2.97 -4.24 16.09
C LEU A 141 4.24 -3.46 16.35
N LEU A 142 4.14 -2.24 16.90
CA LEU A 142 5.31 -1.41 17.23
C LEU A 142 6.23 -2.09 18.25
N GLU A 143 5.68 -2.78 19.26
CA GLU A 143 6.49 -3.57 20.21
C GLU A 143 7.21 -4.74 19.53
N LYS A 144 6.56 -5.41 18.56
CA LYS A 144 7.21 -6.45 17.76
C LYS A 144 8.30 -5.86 16.86
N ALA A 145 8.05 -4.67 16.31
CA ALA A 145 9.00 -3.92 15.49
C ALA A 145 10.29 -3.66 16.26
N LYS A 146 10.23 -3.21 17.52
CA LYS A 146 11.43 -2.88 18.32
C LYS A 146 12.51 -3.98 18.35
N LYS A 147 12.14 -5.24 18.11
CA LYS A 147 13.03 -6.41 18.15
C LYS A 147 13.78 -6.70 16.84
N ASP A 148 13.32 -6.18 15.70
CA ASP A 148 13.91 -6.46 14.38
C ASP A 148 13.82 -5.26 13.42
N LYS A 149 14.95 -4.86 12.83
CA LYS A 149 15.06 -3.67 11.95
C LYS A 149 14.28 -3.85 10.64
N THR A 150 14.19 -5.06 10.13
CA THR A 150 13.45 -5.34 8.90
C THR A 150 11.94 -5.27 9.15
N THR A 151 11.48 -5.86 10.25
CA THR A 151 10.11 -5.75 10.76
C THR A 151 9.74 -4.30 11.04
N GLN A 152 10.64 -3.47 11.60
CA GLN A 152 10.42 -2.01 11.72
C GLN A 152 10.22 -1.35 10.38
N SER A 153 11.01 -1.70 9.37
CA SER A 153 10.90 -1.07 8.06
C SER A 153 9.54 -1.38 7.41
N ILE A 154 9.07 -2.62 7.53
CA ILE A 154 7.76 -3.05 7.03
C ILE A 154 6.64 -2.37 7.79
N LEU A 155 6.70 -2.35 9.11
CA LEU A 155 5.67 -1.74 9.94
C LEU A 155 5.66 -0.22 9.84
N ASN A 156 6.80 0.44 9.68
CA ASN A 156 6.85 1.87 9.41
C ASN A 156 6.24 2.21 8.05
N PHE A 157 6.41 1.34 7.05
CA PHE A 157 5.71 1.50 5.77
C PHE A 157 4.19 1.35 5.94
N LEU A 158 3.74 0.31 6.63
CA LEU A 158 2.31 0.07 6.85
C LEU A 158 1.67 1.11 7.78
N LEU A 159 2.31 1.49 8.88
CA LEU A 159 1.75 2.37 9.92
C LEU A 159 2.04 3.85 9.66
N GLY A 160 3.16 4.19 9.02
CA GLY A 160 3.51 5.57 8.69
C GLY A 160 2.48 6.21 7.76
N GLU A 161 1.91 5.43 6.85
CA GLU A 161 0.82 5.87 5.97
C GLU A 161 -0.55 5.89 6.67
N LEU A 162 -0.76 5.07 7.69
CA LEU A 162 -2.02 5.02 8.48
C LEU A 162 -2.12 6.12 9.55
N GLY A 163 -1.02 6.87 9.76
CA GLY A 163 -0.90 7.88 10.80
C GLY A 163 -0.63 7.27 12.18
N GLU A 164 0.34 7.82 12.92
CA GLU A 164 0.82 7.31 14.22
C GLU A 164 -0.25 7.23 15.35
N LYS A 165 -1.49 7.64 15.07
CA LYS A 165 -2.56 7.83 16.07
C LYS A 165 -3.69 6.81 16.00
N SER A 166 -3.69 5.86 15.05
CA SER A 166 -4.67 4.77 15.12
C SER A 166 -4.17 3.71 16.11
N ASP A 167 -4.96 3.42 17.14
CA ASP A 167 -4.66 2.31 18.07
C ASP A 167 -4.79 0.94 17.38
N GLU A 168 -5.49 0.91 16.24
CA GLU A 168 -5.83 -0.30 15.52
C GLU A 168 -5.74 -0.10 14.00
N MET A 169 -5.44 -1.19 13.31
CA MET A 169 -5.51 -1.31 11.85
C MET A 169 -6.37 -2.51 11.48
N ALA A 170 -7.06 -2.43 10.35
CA ALA A 170 -7.85 -3.53 9.80
C ALA A 170 -7.28 -4.01 8.47
N ILE A 171 -7.42 -5.31 8.23
CA ILE A 171 -7.07 -5.99 6.98
C ILE A 171 -8.22 -6.87 6.55
N THR A 172 -8.56 -6.86 5.27
CA THR A 172 -9.59 -7.75 4.72
C THR A 172 -9.37 -8.01 3.24
N MET A 173 -10.03 -9.05 2.76
CA MET A 173 -10.10 -9.42 1.36
C MET A 173 -11.37 -8.83 0.75
N ILE A 174 -11.23 -8.03 -0.30
CA ILE A 174 -12.36 -7.51 -1.09
C ILE A 174 -12.80 -8.53 -2.14
N SER A 175 -11.83 -9.15 -2.82
CA SER A 175 -12.01 -10.22 -3.81
C SER A 175 -10.82 -11.18 -3.73
N SER A 176 -10.83 -12.28 -4.49
CA SER A 176 -9.72 -13.27 -4.50
C SER A 176 -8.33 -12.68 -4.72
N ASN A 177 -8.23 -11.50 -5.34
CA ASN A 177 -7.00 -10.83 -5.74
C ASN A 177 -6.88 -9.38 -5.25
N VAL A 178 -7.80 -8.91 -4.40
CA VAL A 178 -7.79 -7.54 -3.87
C VAL A 178 -7.85 -7.55 -2.33
N LEU A 179 -6.90 -6.86 -1.72
CA LEU A 179 -6.82 -6.65 -0.27
C LEU A 179 -7.04 -5.19 0.08
N ALA A 180 -7.68 -4.94 1.21
CA ALA A 180 -7.78 -3.64 1.84
C ALA A 180 -7.04 -3.65 3.18
N ILE A 181 -6.21 -2.62 3.40
CA ILE A 181 -5.45 -2.38 4.63
C ILE A 181 -5.67 -0.92 5.02
N GLY A 182 -6.06 -0.65 6.26
CA GLY A 182 -6.46 0.72 6.61
C GLY A 182 -6.78 0.91 8.08
N SER A 183 -7.29 2.09 8.41
CA SER A 183 -8.05 2.27 9.65
C SER A 183 -9.28 1.35 9.64
N VAL A 184 -9.74 0.95 10.83
CA VAL A 184 -10.92 0.08 10.96
C VAL A 184 -12.14 0.70 10.27
N SER A 185 -12.35 2.01 10.44
CA SER A 185 -13.44 2.76 9.79
C SER A 185 -13.36 2.72 8.27
N SER A 186 -12.20 3.07 7.69
CA SER A 186 -12.00 3.11 6.25
C SER A 186 -12.17 1.74 5.60
N VAL A 187 -11.65 0.68 6.23
CA VAL A 187 -11.81 -0.68 5.68
C VAL A 187 -13.27 -1.12 5.73
N LYS A 188 -14.00 -0.85 6.82
CA LYS A 188 -15.45 -1.14 6.89
C LYS A 188 -16.25 -0.38 5.83
N LEU A 189 -15.89 0.88 5.57
CA LEU A 189 -16.54 1.68 4.52
C LEU A 189 -16.34 1.05 3.13
N THR A 190 -15.17 0.46 2.87
CA THR A 190 -14.88 -0.22 1.60
C THR A 190 -15.78 -1.43 1.37
N LEU A 191 -16.13 -2.17 2.43
CA LEU A 191 -17.01 -3.33 2.34
C LEU A 191 -18.51 -2.97 2.23
N THR A 192 -18.87 -1.74 2.63
CA THR A 192 -20.27 -1.31 2.76
C THR A 192 -20.70 -0.30 1.70
N GLN A 193 -19.77 0.45 1.13
CA GLN A 193 -20.07 1.37 0.04
C GLN A 193 -20.26 0.59 -1.28
N LYS A 194 -21.38 0.84 -1.96
CA LYS A 194 -21.52 0.47 -3.38
C LYS A 194 -20.52 1.28 -4.18
N SER A 195 -19.82 0.64 -5.12
CA SER A 195 -18.90 1.30 -6.06
C SER A 195 -19.55 2.57 -6.63
N GLN A 196 -18.96 3.74 -6.37
CA GLN A 196 -19.51 5.04 -6.77
C GLN A 196 -18.66 5.68 -7.87
N ASP A 197 -19.31 6.39 -8.79
CA ASP A 197 -18.63 7.36 -9.64
C ASP A 197 -18.17 8.56 -8.80
N LYS A 198 -16.91 8.49 -8.36
CA LYS A 198 -16.31 9.51 -7.51
C LYS A 198 -15.97 10.77 -8.28
N LYS A 199 -16.38 11.92 -7.74
CA LYS A 199 -15.82 13.22 -8.07
C LYS A 199 -14.49 13.38 -7.32
N ILE A 200 -13.40 12.89 -7.93
CA ILE A 200 -12.07 12.91 -7.31
C ILE A 200 -11.46 14.30 -7.49
N SER A 201 -11.19 14.99 -6.38
CA SER A 201 -10.60 16.33 -6.39
C SER A 201 -9.15 16.32 -6.88
N ASN A 202 -8.37 15.33 -6.43
CA ASN A 202 -6.96 15.16 -6.79
C ASN A 202 -6.63 13.67 -7.01
N LEU A 203 -6.58 13.23 -8.27
CA LEU A 203 -6.07 11.92 -8.63
C LEU A 203 -4.62 12.05 -9.10
N LYS A 204 -3.69 11.38 -8.40
CA LYS A 204 -2.30 11.26 -8.84
C LYS A 204 -2.06 9.85 -9.36
N ILE A 205 -1.94 9.72 -10.67
CA ILE A 205 -1.52 8.47 -11.31
C ILE A 205 -0.03 8.57 -11.56
N GLN A 206 0.77 7.72 -10.93
CA GLN A 206 2.17 7.59 -11.30
C GLN A 206 2.30 6.52 -12.39
N SER A 207 2.20 6.96 -13.65
CA SER A 207 2.29 6.08 -14.82
C SER A 207 3.22 6.57 -15.94
N ASN A 208 3.99 7.65 -15.77
CA ASN A 208 4.87 8.14 -16.86
C ASN A 208 6.35 8.08 -16.49
N ALA A 209 7.10 7.25 -17.22
CA ALA A 209 8.53 6.99 -17.01
C ALA A 209 9.50 7.80 -17.91
N LEU A 210 9.04 8.36 -19.04
CA LEU A 210 9.97 8.90 -20.05
C LEU A 210 10.31 10.40 -19.89
N ALA A 211 9.42 11.21 -19.32
CA ALA A 211 9.66 12.65 -19.25
C ALA A 211 10.62 13.09 -18.13
N ALA A 212 10.89 12.22 -17.14
CA ALA A 212 11.76 12.51 -16.00
C ALA A 212 13.24 12.36 -16.32
N ILE A 213 13.57 11.42 -17.20
CA ILE A 213 14.95 10.99 -17.48
C ILE A 213 15.57 11.84 -18.60
N GLN A 214 14.77 12.46 -19.47
CA GLN A 214 15.26 13.35 -20.53
C GLN A 214 15.63 14.78 -20.08
N LEU A 215 15.55 15.09 -18.78
CA LEU A 215 15.94 16.39 -18.21
C LEU A 215 17.30 16.35 -17.50
N LYS A 216 18.13 15.33 -17.76
CA LYS A 216 19.52 15.26 -17.29
C LYS A 216 20.51 15.35 -18.44
#